data_AF-A0A5R9E115-F1
#
_entry.id   AF-A0A5R9E115-F1
#
_cell.length_a   1.000
_cell.length_b   1.000
_cell.length_c   1.000
_cell.angle_alpha   90.00
_cell.angle_beta   90.00
_cell.angle_gamma   90.00
#
_symmetry.space_group_name_H-M   'P 1'
#
loop_
_entity.id
_entity.type
_entity.pdbx_description
1 polymer ?
#
loop_
_entity_poly.entity_id
_entity_poly.type
_entity_poly.pdbx_seq_one_letter_code
_entity_poly.pdbx_strand_id
1 'polypeptide(L)'
;MSDSPAPLADPHIAFDPSEGRRDIVVLGSTGSIGTQAIDLVQRNPGRFRVTALSAAGGRVDLLAEQAHRLRVRAVAVARENAVPALRDALRARYGTGEPLPEILAGPEAATQLAASECHTVLNGITGSIGLAPTLAALEAGRTLALANKESLIVGGPLVKALAKPGQIIPVDSEHAALFQALAAGTRADVRKLVVTASGGPFRGRTRAELSRVTPEDALAHPTWAMGPVITVNSATLVNKGLEVIEAHLLYDIPFERIEVVVHPQSYVHSMVEFTDGSTLAQATPPDMRGPIAIGIGWPERVPGAAPAFDWSTASTWEFFPLDDEAFPSVALARQVGDQGGTAPAVFNAANEECVDAFLAGRLPFNGIMDTVTAVVGEHGTPGRGTSLTVTDVLEAETWARARARELAALEEKATAEARA
;
A
#
# COMPACT_ATOMS: atom_id res chain seq x y z
N MET A 1 -1.25 23.05 -23.90
CA MET A 1 -0.38 21.91 -23.53
C MET A 1 0.09 22.22 -22.12
N SER A 2 -0.44 21.55 -21.10
CA SER A 2 -0.07 21.89 -19.72
C SER A 2 1.34 21.33 -19.48
N ASP A 3 2.26 22.18 -19.01
CA ASP A 3 3.63 21.82 -18.64
C ASP A 3 3.69 20.93 -17.37
N SER A 4 2.63 20.18 -17.07
CA SER A 4 2.66 19.24 -15.96
C SER A 4 3.44 18.00 -16.40
N PRO A 5 4.45 17.55 -15.62
CA PRO A 5 5.10 16.28 -15.89
C PRO A 5 4.05 15.16 -15.94
N ALA A 6 4.27 14.21 -16.83
CA ALA A 6 3.38 13.06 -16.97
C ALA A 6 3.32 12.26 -15.64
N PRO A 7 2.16 11.68 -15.31
CA PRO A 7 1.93 11.09 -13.99
C PRO A 7 2.83 9.88 -13.73
N LEU A 8 3.05 9.57 -12.45
CA LEU A 8 3.85 8.42 -12.04
C LEU A 8 3.27 7.11 -12.57
N ALA A 9 1.94 7.04 -12.56
CA ALA A 9 1.15 5.96 -13.16
C ALA A 9 0.32 6.53 -14.31
N ASP A 10 0.60 6.05 -15.52
CA ASP A 10 -0.13 6.40 -16.74
C ASP A 10 -0.52 5.11 -17.48
N PRO A 11 -1.81 4.76 -17.59
CA PRO A 11 -2.22 3.57 -18.34
C PRO A 11 -1.92 3.67 -19.83
N HIS A 12 -1.69 4.87 -20.38
CA HIS A 12 -1.36 5.02 -21.80
C HIS A 12 0.12 4.74 -22.10
N ILE A 13 0.96 4.66 -21.06
CA ILE A 13 2.36 4.26 -21.18
C ILE A 13 2.44 2.74 -21.01
N ALA A 14 2.66 2.06 -22.13
CA ALA A 14 2.83 0.63 -22.19
C ALA A 14 4.27 0.28 -22.59
N PHE A 15 4.81 -0.77 -21.98
CA PHE A 15 6.02 -1.41 -22.49
C PHE A 15 5.69 -2.39 -23.62
N ASP A 16 6.71 -2.80 -24.38
CA ASP A 16 6.53 -3.70 -25.52
C ASP A 16 6.18 -5.13 -25.06
N PRO A 17 4.96 -5.63 -25.35
CA PRO A 17 4.55 -6.97 -24.93
C PRO A 17 5.26 -8.10 -25.68
N SER A 18 6.04 -7.79 -26.73
CA SER A 18 6.78 -8.78 -27.52
C SER A 18 8.06 -9.31 -26.83
N GLU A 19 8.46 -8.74 -25.69
CA GLU A 19 9.69 -9.10 -24.97
C GLU A 19 9.68 -10.48 -24.28
N GLY A 20 8.66 -11.31 -24.51
CA GLY A 20 8.60 -12.67 -23.98
C GLY A 20 8.28 -12.72 -22.48
N ARG A 21 8.88 -13.68 -21.77
CA ARG A 21 8.57 -13.91 -20.35
C ARG A 21 9.20 -12.85 -19.46
N ARG A 22 8.39 -12.21 -18.61
CA ARG A 22 8.84 -11.12 -17.72
C ARG A 22 9.52 -11.67 -16.47
N ASP A 23 10.73 -11.16 -16.22
CA ASP A 23 11.46 -11.43 -15.00
C ASP A 23 10.99 -10.50 -13.88
N ILE A 24 10.62 -11.09 -12.74
CA ILE A 24 10.03 -10.38 -11.60
C ILE A 24 10.87 -10.60 -10.34
N VAL A 25 11.18 -9.52 -9.63
CA VAL A 25 11.63 -9.56 -8.24
C VAL A 25 10.44 -9.33 -7.32
N VAL A 26 10.23 -10.18 -6.32
CA VAL A 26 9.13 -10.03 -5.35
C VAL A 26 9.69 -9.67 -3.99
N LEU A 27 9.44 -8.43 -3.56
CA LEU A 27 9.79 -7.96 -2.23
C LEU A 27 8.64 -8.23 -1.26
N GLY A 28 8.93 -8.83 -0.10
CA GLY A 28 7.87 -9.25 0.84
C GLY A 28 7.14 -10.53 0.42
N SER A 29 7.85 -11.46 -0.23
CA SER A 29 7.34 -12.73 -0.79
C SER A 29 6.51 -13.63 0.14
N THR A 30 6.77 -13.57 1.45
CA THR A 30 6.04 -14.36 2.45
C THR A 30 4.78 -13.65 2.95
N GLY A 31 4.63 -12.35 2.68
CA GLY A 31 3.44 -11.55 3.01
C GLY A 31 2.24 -11.88 2.11
N SER A 32 1.08 -11.28 2.41
CA SER A 32 -0.18 -11.52 1.69
C SER A 32 -0.06 -11.22 0.18
N ILE A 33 0.55 -10.08 -0.19
CA ILE A 33 0.78 -9.72 -1.59
C ILE A 33 1.74 -10.71 -2.26
N GLY A 34 2.86 -11.01 -1.61
CA GLY A 34 3.90 -11.88 -2.15
C GLY A 34 3.42 -13.31 -2.42
N THR A 35 2.66 -13.91 -1.50
CA THR A 35 2.14 -15.27 -1.68
C THR A 35 1.12 -15.35 -2.81
N GLN A 36 0.24 -14.34 -2.94
CA GLN A 36 -0.74 -14.24 -4.03
C GLN A 36 -0.07 -13.98 -5.39
N ALA A 37 0.97 -13.16 -5.43
CA ALA A 37 1.75 -12.92 -6.64
C ALA A 37 2.46 -14.20 -7.12
N ILE A 38 3.05 -14.96 -6.19
CA ILE A 38 3.70 -16.24 -6.51
C ILE A 38 2.68 -17.23 -7.07
N ASP A 39 1.50 -17.32 -6.48
CA ASP A 39 0.40 -18.15 -6.98
C ASP A 39 -0.01 -17.77 -8.42
N LEU A 40 -0.12 -16.47 -8.74
CA LEU A 40 -0.37 -16.00 -10.11
C LEU A 40 0.74 -16.39 -11.09
N VAL A 41 2.01 -16.23 -10.70
CA VAL A 41 3.15 -16.59 -11.54
C VAL A 41 3.17 -18.10 -11.82
N GLN A 42 2.87 -18.92 -10.82
CA GLN A 42 2.82 -20.37 -10.97
C GLN A 42 1.69 -20.84 -11.90
N ARG A 43 0.56 -20.13 -11.93
CA ARG A 43 -0.53 -20.39 -12.88
C ARG A 43 -0.21 -19.89 -14.30
N ASN A 44 0.78 -19.01 -14.45
CA ASN A 44 1.13 -18.35 -15.71
C ASN A 44 2.64 -18.41 -16.04
N PRO A 45 3.27 -19.61 -16.03
CA PRO A 45 4.74 -19.75 -16.13
C PRO A 45 5.33 -19.37 -17.49
N GLY A 46 4.49 -19.27 -18.54
CA GLY A 46 4.89 -18.76 -19.84
C GLY A 46 4.98 -17.23 -19.90
N ARG A 47 4.31 -16.51 -18.98
CA ARG A 47 4.26 -15.04 -18.93
C ARG A 47 5.24 -14.46 -17.93
N PHE A 48 5.47 -15.16 -16.82
CA PHE A 48 6.25 -14.63 -15.71
C PHE A 48 7.30 -15.63 -15.21
N ARG A 49 8.45 -15.11 -14.77
CA ARG A 49 9.45 -15.83 -14.00
C ARG A 49 9.88 -14.99 -12.81
N VAL A 50 9.77 -15.53 -11.60
CA VAL A 50 10.37 -14.88 -10.43
C VAL A 50 11.87 -15.17 -10.40
N THR A 51 12.69 -14.14 -10.36
CA THR A 51 14.16 -14.26 -10.32
C THR A 51 14.73 -14.14 -8.92
N ALA A 52 14.05 -13.40 -8.03
CA ALA A 52 14.48 -13.25 -6.65
C ALA A 52 13.32 -12.93 -5.69
N LEU A 53 13.52 -13.24 -4.41
CA LEU A 53 12.54 -13.07 -3.34
C LEU A 53 13.16 -12.35 -2.14
N SER A 54 12.45 -11.40 -1.53
CA SER A 54 12.81 -10.89 -0.20
C SER A 54 11.76 -11.23 0.86
N ALA A 55 12.18 -11.29 2.12
CA ALA A 55 11.29 -11.43 3.26
C ALA A 55 11.91 -10.83 4.54
N ALA A 56 11.08 -10.53 5.53
CA ALA A 56 11.58 -10.00 6.82
C ALA A 56 12.43 -11.00 7.62
N GLY A 57 12.29 -12.31 7.37
CA GLY A 57 13.03 -13.37 8.07
C GLY A 57 12.27 -14.08 9.20
N GLY A 58 10.99 -13.76 9.41
CA GLY A 58 10.15 -14.47 10.40
C GLY A 58 9.54 -15.80 9.90
N ARG A 59 9.60 -16.08 8.59
CA ARG A 59 9.00 -17.27 7.94
C ARG A 59 9.98 -17.92 6.95
N VAL A 60 11.15 -18.30 7.45
CA VAL A 60 12.26 -18.80 6.63
C VAL A 60 11.93 -20.08 5.87
N ASP A 61 11.13 -20.99 6.45
CA ASP A 61 10.70 -22.22 5.78
C ASP A 61 9.84 -21.96 4.54
N LEU A 62 8.90 -21.02 4.65
CA LEU A 62 8.08 -20.60 3.51
C LEU A 62 8.93 -19.93 2.43
N LEU A 63 9.88 -19.08 2.82
CA LEU A 63 10.82 -18.46 1.88
C LEU A 63 11.65 -19.53 1.14
N ALA A 64 12.17 -20.52 1.86
CA ALA A 64 12.95 -21.61 1.27
C ALA A 64 12.11 -22.50 0.34
N GLU A 65 10.85 -22.77 0.70
CA GLU A 65 9.88 -23.47 -0.15
C GLU A 65 9.61 -22.70 -1.46
N GLN A 66 9.29 -21.41 -1.35
CA GLN A 66 9.05 -20.53 -2.50
C GLN A 66 10.29 -20.47 -3.40
N ALA A 67 11.48 -20.28 -2.82
CA ALA A 67 12.74 -20.20 -3.54
C ALA A 67 13.03 -21.49 -4.32
N HIS A 68 12.86 -22.66 -3.68
CA HIS A 68 13.04 -23.95 -4.33
C HIS A 68 12.04 -24.17 -5.47
N ARG A 69 10.75 -23.90 -5.21
CA ARG A 69 9.67 -24.11 -6.18
C ARG A 69 9.82 -23.25 -7.43
N LEU A 70 10.28 -22.01 -7.25
CA LEU A 70 10.46 -21.04 -8.34
C LEU A 70 11.87 -21.08 -8.94
N ARG A 71 12.81 -21.83 -8.34
CA ARG A 71 14.22 -21.90 -8.75
C ARG A 71 14.85 -20.51 -8.91
N VAL A 72 14.62 -19.66 -7.91
CA VAL A 72 15.12 -18.27 -7.92
C VAL A 72 16.63 -18.22 -7.79
N ARG A 73 17.24 -17.13 -8.27
CA ARG A 73 18.69 -16.93 -8.25
C ARG A 73 19.18 -16.39 -6.91
N ALA A 74 18.36 -15.58 -6.25
CA ALA A 74 18.71 -14.93 -4.99
C ALA A 74 17.51 -14.86 -4.03
N VAL A 75 17.83 -14.88 -2.74
CA VAL A 75 16.90 -14.60 -1.64
C VAL A 75 17.51 -13.54 -0.72
N ALA A 76 16.69 -12.61 -0.24
CA ALA A 76 17.09 -11.57 0.70
C ALA A 76 16.29 -11.67 2.00
N VAL A 77 16.97 -11.57 3.15
CA VAL A 77 16.31 -11.47 4.46
C VAL A 77 16.75 -10.24 5.24
N ALA A 78 15.79 -9.48 5.76
CA ALA A 78 16.08 -8.29 6.55
C ALA A 78 16.81 -8.62 7.87
N ARG A 79 16.40 -9.72 8.52
CA ARG A 79 16.97 -10.17 9.80
C ARG A 79 18.19 -11.07 9.57
N GLU A 80 19.38 -10.54 9.83
CA GLU A 80 20.64 -11.30 9.68
C GLU A 80 20.69 -12.58 10.52
N ASN A 81 20.11 -12.53 11.73
CA ASN A 81 20.05 -13.71 12.60
C ASN A 81 19.17 -14.85 12.06
N ALA A 82 18.38 -14.61 11.01
CA ALA A 82 17.58 -15.64 10.34
C ALA A 82 18.39 -16.44 9.29
N VAL A 83 19.59 -15.99 8.91
CA VAL A 83 20.40 -16.60 7.84
C VAL A 83 20.77 -18.06 8.11
N PRO A 84 21.22 -18.47 9.32
CA PRO A 84 21.53 -19.89 9.56
C PRO A 84 20.32 -20.80 9.32
N ALA A 85 19.17 -20.45 9.90
CA ALA A 85 17.93 -21.22 9.72
C ALA A 85 17.45 -21.24 8.27
N LEU A 86 17.55 -20.12 7.55
CA LEU A 86 17.23 -20.06 6.12
C LEU A 86 18.14 -20.98 5.30
N ARG A 87 19.45 -20.97 5.57
CA ARG A 87 20.41 -21.80 4.85
C ARG A 87 20.13 -23.29 5.05
N ASP A 88 19.80 -23.69 6.27
CA ASP A 88 19.46 -25.08 6.56
C ASP A 88 18.12 -25.48 5.92
N ALA A 89 17.11 -24.60 5.95
CA ALA A 89 15.83 -24.81 5.28
C ALA A 89 15.97 -24.92 3.75
N LEU A 90 16.88 -24.18 3.14
CA LEU A 90 17.24 -24.29 1.72
C LEU A 90 17.95 -25.61 1.44
N ARG A 91 18.98 -25.98 2.22
CA ARG A 91 19.70 -27.26 2.06
C ARG A 91 18.79 -28.48 2.18
N ALA A 92 17.79 -28.43 3.05
CA ALA A 92 16.83 -29.52 3.22
C ALA A 92 15.93 -29.73 1.99
N ARG A 93 15.76 -28.69 1.16
CA ARG A 93 14.88 -28.71 -0.02
C ARG A 93 15.65 -28.91 -1.33
N TYR A 94 16.87 -28.39 -1.41
CA TYR A 94 17.73 -28.56 -2.57
C TYR A 94 18.52 -29.87 -2.46
N GLY A 95 18.69 -30.58 -3.58
CA GLY A 95 19.45 -31.82 -3.59
C GLY A 95 20.92 -31.61 -3.21
N THR A 96 21.56 -32.67 -2.70
CA THR A 96 23.00 -32.66 -2.43
C THR A 96 23.78 -32.32 -3.70
N GLY A 97 24.55 -31.22 -3.66
CA GLY A 97 25.33 -30.73 -4.80
C GLY A 97 24.58 -29.77 -5.73
N GLU A 98 23.29 -29.51 -5.51
CA GLU A 98 22.60 -28.42 -6.21
C GLU A 98 23.05 -27.05 -5.67
N PRO A 99 23.28 -26.05 -6.54
CA PRO A 99 23.59 -24.70 -6.10
C PRO A 99 22.38 -24.10 -5.38
N LEU A 100 22.63 -23.58 -4.17
CA LEU A 100 21.65 -22.77 -3.46
C LEU A 100 21.54 -21.37 -4.10
N PRO A 101 20.40 -20.68 -3.97
CA PRO A 101 20.31 -19.28 -4.32
C PRO A 101 21.30 -18.46 -3.49
N GLU A 102 21.77 -17.35 -4.05
CA GLU A 102 22.52 -16.34 -3.29
C GLU A 102 21.67 -15.85 -2.11
N ILE A 103 22.30 -15.68 -0.94
CA ILE A 103 21.62 -15.19 0.26
C ILE A 103 22.18 -13.81 0.60
N LEU A 104 21.34 -12.78 0.43
CA LEU A 104 21.58 -11.44 0.94
C LEU A 104 20.93 -11.28 2.31
N ALA A 105 21.58 -10.54 3.21
CA ALA A 105 21.12 -10.38 4.57
C ALA A 105 21.35 -8.96 5.09
N GLY A 106 20.47 -8.52 5.98
CA GLY A 106 20.56 -7.22 6.63
C GLY A 106 19.51 -6.22 6.12
N PRO A 107 19.46 -5.04 6.74
CA PRO A 107 18.44 -4.02 6.45
C PRO A 107 18.43 -3.59 4.97
N GLU A 108 19.60 -3.56 4.32
CA GLU A 108 19.73 -3.16 2.91
C GLU A 108 19.53 -4.30 1.91
N ALA A 109 19.31 -5.53 2.38
CA ALA A 109 19.23 -6.69 1.48
C ALA A 109 18.08 -6.58 0.48
N ALA A 110 16.92 -6.03 0.91
CA ALA A 110 15.80 -5.79 0.01
C ALA A 110 16.10 -4.67 -1.00
N THR A 111 16.81 -3.61 -0.58
CA THR A 111 17.25 -2.50 -1.44
C THR A 111 18.18 -3.00 -2.55
N GLN A 112 19.18 -3.81 -2.20
CA GLN A 112 20.09 -4.43 -3.16
C GLN A 112 19.34 -5.35 -4.13
N LEU A 113 18.40 -6.15 -3.62
CA LEU A 113 17.59 -7.04 -4.45
C LEU A 113 16.71 -6.26 -5.45
N ALA A 114 16.14 -5.13 -5.03
CA ALA A 114 15.28 -4.29 -5.87
C ALA A 114 16.01 -3.69 -7.08
N ALA A 115 17.31 -3.44 -6.97
CA ALA A 115 18.14 -2.95 -8.07
C ALA A 115 18.54 -4.04 -9.09
N SER A 116 18.33 -5.32 -8.75
CA SER A 116 18.75 -6.47 -9.56
C SER A 116 18.10 -6.46 -10.95
N GLU A 117 18.78 -7.11 -11.91
CA GLU A 117 18.28 -7.20 -13.28
C GLU A 117 16.95 -7.96 -13.34
N CYS A 118 15.90 -7.23 -13.69
CA CYS A 118 14.55 -7.73 -13.93
C CYS A 118 13.77 -6.71 -14.75
N HIS A 119 12.57 -7.10 -15.19
CA HIS A 119 11.61 -6.19 -15.79
C HIS A 119 10.80 -5.46 -14.71
N THR A 120 10.22 -6.22 -13.78
CA THR A 120 9.31 -5.69 -12.74
C THR A 120 9.82 -6.00 -11.34
N VAL A 121 9.78 -5.01 -10.45
CA VAL A 121 9.88 -5.20 -9.01
C VAL A 121 8.48 -5.07 -8.42
N LEU A 122 7.96 -6.14 -7.81
CA LEU A 122 6.74 -6.08 -7.01
C LEU A 122 7.12 -5.73 -5.57
N ASN A 123 6.83 -4.50 -5.14
CA ASN A 123 7.05 -4.09 -3.77
C ASN A 123 5.82 -4.35 -2.90
N GLY A 124 5.82 -5.50 -2.21
CA GLY A 124 4.81 -5.91 -1.22
C GLY A 124 5.32 -5.87 0.23
N ILE A 125 6.35 -5.06 0.51
CA ILE A 125 6.79 -4.79 1.89
C ILE A 125 5.73 -3.93 2.60
N THR A 126 5.59 -4.07 3.92
CA THR A 126 4.66 -3.26 4.72
C THR A 126 5.39 -2.11 5.40
N GLY A 127 4.75 -0.94 5.51
CA GLY A 127 5.28 0.24 6.20
C GLY A 127 6.32 1.02 5.39
N SER A 128 6.87 2.07 6.00
CA SER A 128 7.80 3.03 5.37
C SER A 128 9.15 2.44 4.95
N ILE A 129 9.55 1.30 5.55
CA ILE A 129 10.81 0.61 5.22
C ILE A 129 10.90 0.15 3.76
N GLY A 130 9.76 0.08 3.05
CA GLY A 130 9.73 -0.20 1.62
C GLY A 130 10.20 0.97 0.75
N LEU A 131 10.44 2.18 1.30
CA LEU A 131 10.90 3.35 0.57
C LEU A 131 12.26 3.14 -0.10
N ALA A 132 13.30 2.73 0.64
CA ALA A 132 14.62 2.54 0.05
C ALA A 132 14.62 1.50 -1.11
N PRO A 133 13.96 0.33 -0.99
CA PRO A 133 13.77 -0.57 -2.13
C PRO A 133 12.97 0.02 -3.29
N THR A 134 11.94 0.84 -3.02
CA THR A 134 11.19 1.57 -4.05
C THR A 134 12.10 2.49 -4.84
N LEU A 135 12.91 3.32 -4.17
CA LEU A 135 13.84 4.24 -4.84
C LEU A 135 14.89 3.47 -5.66
N ALA A 136 15.47 2.40 -5.09
CA ALA A 136 16.47 1.58 -5.78
C ALA A 136 15.91 0.90 -7.06
N ALA A 137 14.66 0.44 -7.04
CA ALA A 137 14.00 -0.11 -8.23
C ALA A 137 13.82 0.95 -9.32
N LEU A 138 13.40 2.17 -8.94
CA LEU A 138 13.18 3.27 -9.86
C LEU A 138 14.49 3.78 -10.49
N GLU A 139 15.52 3.96 -9.67
CA GLU A 139 16.88 4.35 -10.09
C GLU A 139 17.49 3.33 -11.07
N ALA A 140 17.28 2.04 -10.81
CA ALA A 140 17.72 0.96 -11.70
C ALA A 140 16.87 0.84 -12.98
N GLY A 141 15.88 1.72 -13.18
CA GLY A 141 15.05 1.77 -14.37
C GLY A 141 14.02 0.63 -14.46
N ARG A 142 13.68 -0.02 -13.33
CA ARG A 142 12.72 -1.12 -13.30
C ARG A 142 11.29 -0.59 -13.33
N THR A 143 10.37 -1.38 -13.86
CA THR A 143 8.94 -1.14 -13.65
C THR A 143 8.62 -1.48 -12.19
N LEU A 144 7.99 -0.55 -11.47
CA LEU A 144 7.61 -0.76 -10.08
C LEU A 144 6.13 -1.12 -10.00
N ALA A 145 5.83 -2.39 -9.72
CA ALA A 145 4.50 -2.81 -9.30
C ALA A 145 4.35 -2.50 -7.80
N LEU A 146 3.65 -1.42 -7.47
CA LEU A 146 3.66 -0.84 -6.13
C LEU A 146 2.43 -1.25 -5.33
N ALA A 147 2.60 -2.13 -4.34
CA ALA A 147 1.57 -2.47 -3.36
C ALA A 147 1.80 -1.76 -2.00
N ASN A 148 3.03 -1.34 -1.73
CA ASN A 148 3.41 -0.62 -0.52
C ASN A 148 3.10 0.88 -0.65
N LYS A 149 1.86 1.27 -0.38
CA LYS A 149 1.40 2.67 -0.41
C LYS A 149 2.23 3.59 0.47
N GLU A 150 2.67 3.10 1.62
CA GLU A 150 3.40 3.90 2.62
C GLU A 150 4.70 4.46 2.04
N SER A 151 5.43 3.70 1.22
CA SER A 151 6.64 4.21 0.56
C SER A 151 6.37 5.42 -0.32
N LEU A 152 5.27 5.42 -1.08
CA LEU A 152 4.91 6.57 -1.90
C LEU A 152 4.43 7.74 -1.06
N ILE A 153 3.65 7.48 -0.01
CA ILE A 153 3.07 8.51 0.84
C ILE A 153 4.16 9.27 1.60
N VAL A 154 5.07 8.55 2.27
CA VAL A 154 6.14 9.17 3.08
C VAL A 154 7.27 9.71 2.21
N GLY A 155 7.49 9.13 1.03
CA GLY A 155 8.57 9.47 0.11
C GLY A 155 8.13 10.22 -1.15
N GLY A 156 6.92 10.77 -1.20
CA GLY A 156 6.30 11.30 -2.43
C GLY A 156 7.22 12.21 -3.27
N PRO A 157 7.86 13.24 -2.68
CA PRO A 157 8.81 14.08 -3.39
C PRO A 157 10.04 13.33 -3.92
N LEU A 158 10.58 12.37 -3.16
CA LEU A 158 11.72 11.54 -3.55
C LEU A 158 11.36 10.65 -4.74
N VAL A 159 10.21 10.00 -4.67
CA VAL A 159 9.69 9.14 -5.74
C VAL A 159 9.44 9.96 -7.00
N LYS A 160 8.78 11.13 -6.89
CA LYS A 160 8.50 12.03 -8.01
C LYS A 160 9.78 12.56 -8.68
N ALA A 161 10.85 12.77 -7.92
CA ALA A 161 12.12 13.23 -8.47
C ALA A 161 12.86 12.16 -9.29
N LEU A 162 12.62 10.88 -9.01
CA LEU A 162 13.36 9.75 -9.60
C LEU A 162 12.57 9.00 -10.67
N ALA A 163 11.27 8.81 -10.48
CA ALA A 163 10.44 8.00 -11.35
C ALA A 163 10.25 8.66 -12.73
N LYS A 164 10.40 7.86 -13.79
CA LYS A 164 9.98 8.23 -15.13
C LYS A 164 8.45 8.16 -15.23
N PRO A 165 7.81 8.92 -16.12
CA PRO A 165 6.39 8.79 -16.40
C PRO A 165 5.96 7.35 -16.68
N GLY A 166 4.87 6.91 -16.03
CA GLY A 166 4.33 5.55 -16.19
C GLY A 166 5.23 4.42 -15.68
N GLN A 167 6.32 4.71 -14.98
CA GLN A 167 7.22 3.68 -14.44
C GLN A 167 6.60 2.91 -13.25
N ILE A 168 5.58 3.48 -12.61
CA ILE A 168 4.86 2.87 -11.49
C ILE A 168 3.52 2.34 -11.97
N ILE A 169 3.27 1.06 -11.67
CA ILE A 169 1.96 0.43 -11.86
C ILE A 169 1.38 0.15 -10.47
N PRO A 170 0.22 0.73 -10.13
CA PRO A 170 -0.38 0.54 -8.82
C PRO A 170 -0.93 -0.87 -8.65
N VAL A 171 -0.72 -1.44 -7.46
CA VAL A 171 -1.24 -2.76 -7.05
C VAL A 171 -2.26 -2.63 -5.91
N ASP A 172 -2.35 -1.47 -5.25
CA ASP A 172 -3.48 -1.21 -4.36
C ASP A 172 -4.80 -1.25 -5.15
N SER A 173 -5.88 -1.79 -4.58
CA SER A 173 -7.05 -2.23 -5.32
C SER A 173 -7.79 -1.05 -5.97
N GLU A 174 -7.95 0.02 -5.20
CA GLU A 174 -8.55 1.29 -5.59
C GLU A 174 -7.74 1.95 -6.71
N HIS A 175 -6.42 1.97 -6.58
CA HIS A 175 -5.56 2.62 -7.55
C HIS A 175 -5.44 1.78 -8.81
N ALA A 176 -5.31 0.46 -8.74
CA ALA A 176 -5.39 -0.39 -9.93
C ALA A 176 -6.73 -0.26 -10.66
N ALA A 177 -7.81 0.01 -9.94
CA ALA A 177 -9.12 0.32 -10.50
C ALA A 177 -9.14 1.69 -11.21
N LEU A 178 -8.63 2.74 -10.56
CA LEU A 178 -8.46 4.07 -11.17
C LEU A 178 -7.57 4.01 -12.42
N PHE A 179 -6.44 3.30 -12.35
CA PHE A 179 -5.51 3.12 -13.44
C PHE A 179 -6.20 2.50 -14.67
N GLN A 180 -7.00 1.45 -14.46
CA GLN A 180 -7.79 0.84 -15.55
C GLN A 180 -8.88 1.77 -16.08
N ALA A 181 -9.58 2.52 -15.22
CA ALA A 181 -10.64 3.44 -15.64
C ALA A 181 -10.09 4.67 -16.39
N LEU A 182 -8.92 5.17 -15.99
CA LEU A 182 -8.20 6.26 -16.65
C LEU A 182 -7.77 5.91 -18.08
N ALA A 183 -7.68 4.63 -18.44
CA ALA A 183 -7.37 4.20 -19.80
C ALA A 183 -8.45 4.58 -20.83
N ALA A 184 -9.66 4.97 -20.40
CA ALA A 184 -10.76 5.31 -21.29
C ALA A 184 -10.82 6.78 -21.73
N GLY A 185 -9.90 7.62 -21.26
CA GLY A 185 -9.82 9.02 -21.64
C GLY A 185 -8.43 9.59 -21.39
N THR A 186 -8.28 10.88 -21.62
CA THR A 186 -7.03 11.59 -21.28
C THR A 186 -7.13 12.24 -19.91
N ARG A 187 -5.99 12.61 -19.33
CA ARG A 187 -5.96 13.36 -18.07
C ARG A 187 -6.76 14.67 -18.12
N ALA A 188 -6.83 15.33 -19.27
CA ALA A 188 -7.61 16.56 -19.46
C ALA A 188 -9.12 16.30 -19.42
N ASP A 189 -9.56 15.09 -19.77
CA ASP A 189 -10.96 14.71 -19.78
C ASP A 189 -11.45 14.35 -18.38
N VAL A 190 -10.55 14.00 -17.46
CA VAL A 190 -10.90 13.67 -16.07
C VAL A 190 -11.52 14.90 -15.42
N ARG A 191 -12.65 14.72 -14.74
CA ARG A 191 -13.27 15.72 -13.84
C ARG A 191 -12.89 15.43 -12.39
N LYS A 192 -13.08 14.19 -11.92
CA LYS A 192 -12.65 13.76 -10.58
C LYS A 192 -12.36 12.27 -10.52
N LEU A 193 -11.50 11.89 -9.59
CA LEU A 193 -11.33 10.49 -9.17
C LEU A 193 -12.30 10.22 -8.02
N VAL A 194 -12.92 9.04 -8.02
CA VAL A 194 -13.79 8.59 -6.95
C VAL A 194 -13.20 7.33 -6.33
N VAL A 195 -12.64 7.48 -5.14
CA VAL A 195 -11.96 6.42 -4.38
C VAL A 195 -12.97 5.79 -3.44
N THR A 196 -13.34 4.54 -3.69
CA THR A 196 -14.37 3.84 -2.89
C THR A 196 -13.76 3.26 -1.62
N ALA A 197 -14.42 3.35 -0.48
CA ALA A 197 -14.05 2.69 0.78
C ALA A 197 -15.08 1.63 1.17
N SER A 198 -14.67 0.55 1.87
CA SER A 198 -15.65 -0.39 2.45
C SER A 198 -16.51 0.26 3.55
N GLY A 199 -15.99 1.32 4.19
CA GLY A 199 -16.59 1.98 5.36
C GLY A 199 -16.23 1.33 6.70
N GLY A 200 -15.48 0.23 6.69
CA GLY A 200 -15.08 -0.50 7.89
C GLY A 200 -16.26 -1.09 8.69
N PRO A 201 -15.99 -1.71 9.86
CA PRO A 201 -17.02 -2.30 10.72
C PRO A 201 -17.95 -1.27 11.38
N PHE A 202 -17.60 0.01 11.37
CA PHE A 202 -18.29 1.06 12.11
C PHE A 202 -19.08 2.03 11.24
N ARG A 203 -19.26 1.73 9.95
CA ARG A 203 -20.11 2.50 9.04
C ARG A 203 -21.47 2.80 9.68
N GLY A 204 -21.85 4.08 9.69
CA GLY A 204 -23.11 4.56 10.24
C GLY A 204 -23.13 4.77 11.76
N ARG A 205 -22.03 4.50 12.47
CA ARG A 205 -21.87 4.89 13.87
C ARG A 205 -21.43 6.34 13.98
N THR A 206 -21.98 7.03 14.96
CA THR A 206 -21.60 8.40 15.33
C THR A 206 -20.28 8.41 16.11
N ARG A 207 -19.61 9.57 16.15
CA ARG A 207 -18.41 9.80 16.97
C ARG A 207 -18.61 9.42 18.45
N ALA A 208 -19.80 9.67 18.99
CA ALA A 208 -20.12 9.32 20.38
C ALA A 208 -20.19 7.80 20.60
N GLU A 209 -20.77 7.05 19.66
CA GLU A 209 -20.83 5.58 19.72
C GLU A 209 -19.45 4.94 19.57
N LEU A 210 -18.58 5.55 18.76
CA LEU A 210 -17.20 5.12 18.56
C LEU A 210 -16.34 5.18 19.84
N SER A 211 -16.72 5.98 20.84
CA SER A 211 -15.97 6.07 22.11
C SER A 211 -15.93 4.77 22.92
N ARG A 212 -16.81 3.81 22.61
CA ARG A 212 -16.97 2.55 23.36
C ARG A 212 -16.48 1.31 22.63
N VAL A 213 -15.98 1.47 21.40
CA VAL A 213 -15.58 0.31 20.59
C VAL A 213 -14.26 -0.27 21.09
N THR A 214 -14.17 -1.59 20.99
CA THR A 214 -13.03 -2.37 21.47
C THR A 214 -12.14 -2.81 20.29
N PRO A 215 -10.91 -3.28 20.56
CA PRO A 215 -10.07 -3.91 19.53
C PRO A 215 -10.77 -5.10 18.85
N GLU A 216 -11.54 -5.88 19.60
CA GLU A 216 -12.31 -7.02 19.08
C GLU A 216 -13.36 -6.56 18.07
N ASP A 217 -14.08 -5.46 18.37
CA ASP A 217 -15.04 -4.85 17.45
C ASP A 217 -14.37 -4.36 16.16
N ALA A 218 -13.19 -3.74 16.28
CA ALA A 218 -12.45 -3.20 15.13
C ALA A 218 -11.90 -4.32 14.22
N LEU A 219 -11.48 -5.44 14.80
CA LEU A 219 -10.91 -6.58 14.07
C LEU A 219 -11.97 -7.42 13.33
N ALA A 220 -13.26 -7.23 13.63
CA ALA A 220 -14.38 -7.90 12.96
C ALA A 220 -14.74 -7.27 11.60
N HIS A 221 -13.79 -7.24 10.67
CA HIS A 221 -13.98 -6.60 9.35
C HIS A 221 -15.00 -7.37 8.48
N PRO A 222 -15.97 -6.69 7.83
CA PRO A 222 -17.07 -7.37 7.12
C PRO A 222 -16.67 -8.02 5.79
N THR A 223 -15.69 -7.45 5.07
CA THR A 223 -15.37 -7.86 3.68
C THR A 223 -14.03 -8.57 3.54
N TRP A 224 -12.98 -8.05 4.16
CA TRP A 224 -11.59 -8.46 3.94
C TRP A 224 -10.99 -9.17 5.15
N ALA A 225 -10.23 -10.24 4.89
CA ALA A 225 -9.35 -10.86 5.87
C ALA A 225 -7.95 -10.25 5.78
N MET A 226 -7.58 -9.41 6.75
CA MET A 226 -6.35 -8.62 6.72
C MET A 226 -5.60 -8.65 8.06
N GLY A 227 -4.37 -8.13 8.07
CA GLY A 227 -3.60 -7.96 9.31
C GLY A 227 -4.22 -6.93 10.26
N PRO A 228 -3.89 -6.95 11.56
CA PRO A 228 -4.56 -6.11 12.57
C PRO A 228 -4.42 -4.61 12.31
N VAL A 229 -3.23 -4.13 11.90
CA VAL A 229 -2.98 -2.70 11.64
C VAL A 229 -3.86 -2.17 10.51
N ILE A 230 -3.86 -2.85 9.36
CA ILE A 230 -4.70 -2.44 8.21
C ILE A 230 -6.19 -2.57 8.52
N THR A 231 -6.59 -3.55 9.33
CA THR A 231 -7.97 -3.69 9.78
C THR A 231 -8.42 -2.51 10.64
N VAL A 232 -7.59 -2.06 11.60
CA VAL A 232 -7.88 -0.85 12.39
C VAL A 232 -7.86 0.40 11.52
N ASN A 233 -6.91 0.52 10.59
CA ASN A 233 -6.86 1.64 9.64
C ASN A 233 -8.08 1.68 8.70
N SER A 234 -8.68 0.53 8.37
CA SER A 234 -9.96 0.45 7.66
C SER A 234 -11.10 0.95 8.56
N ALA A 235 -11.10 0.56 9.85
CA ALA A 235 -12.11 1.01 10.80
C ALA A 235 -12.06 2.52 11.09
N THR A 236 -10.88 3.13 11.16
CA THR A 236 -10.70 4.58 11.34
C THR A 236 -10.76 5.38 10.04
N LEU A 237 -10.84 4.69 8.89
CA LEU A 237 -10.66 5.23 7.54
C LEU A 237 -9.31 5.92 7.28
N VAL A 238 -8.32 5.75 8.17
CA VAL A 238 -6.93 6.19 7.90
C VAL A 238 -6.38 5.52 6.66
N ASN A 239 -6.71 4.24 6.43
CA ASN A 239 -6.33 3.57 5.20
C ASN A 239 -6.83 4.34 3.97
N LYS A 240 -8.08 4.83 4.00
CA LYS A 240 -8.64 5.63 2.90
C LYS A 240 -8.00 7.01 2.78
N GLY A 241 -7.64 7.64 3.90
CA GLY A 241 -6.88 8.88 3.90
C GLY A 241 -5.52 8.74 3.22
N LEU A 242 -4.77 7.68 3.57
CA LEU A 242 -3.50 7.33 2.92
C LEU A 242 -3.68 7.14 1.41
N GLU A 243 -4.73 6.44 0.99
CA GLU A 243 -5.02 6.18 -0.42
C GLU A 243 -5.44 7.43 -1.21
N VAL A 244 -6.00 8.45 -0.55
CA VAL A 244 -6.26 9.77 -1.16
C VAL A 244 -4.95 10.49 -1.48
N ILE A 245 -3.96 10.44 -0.57
CA ILE A 245 -2.61 10.96 -0.82
C ILE A 245 -1.94 10.18 -1.97
N GLU A 246 -2.04 8.86 -1.94
CA GLU A 246 -1.50 8.00 -2.99
C GLU A 246 -2.11 8.30 -4.36
N ALA A 247 -3.44 8.49 -4.46
CA ALA A 247 -4.10 8.83 -5.72
C ALA A 247 -3.64 10.20 -6.26
N HIS A 248 -3.46 11.18 -5.38
CA HIS A 248 -2.87 12.48 -5.75
C HIS A 248 -1.45 12.32 -6.31
N LEU A 249 -0.61 11.53 -5.64
CA LEU A 249 0.79 11.32 -6.04
C LEU A 249 0.90 10.53 -7.34
N LEU A 250 0.13 9.45 -7.50
CA LEU A 250 0.17 8.56 -8.67
C LEU A 250 -0.31 9.24 -9.95
N TYR A 251 -1.45 9.92 -9.88
CA TYR A 251 -2.18 10.41 -11.05
C TYR A 251 -2.07 11.91 -11.29
N ASP A 252 -1.44 12.63 -10.35
CA ASP A 252 -1.27 14.09 -10.40
C ASP A 252 -2.63 14.82 -10.54
N ILE A 253 -3.65 14.30 -9.85
CA ILE A 253 -4.97 14.93 -9.71
C ILE A 253 -5.01 15.68 -8.36
N PRO A 254 -5.40 16.96 -8.34
CA PRO A 254 -5.38 17.73 -7.10
C PRO A 254 -6.44 17.23 -6.11
N PHE A 255 -6.21 17.42 -4.80
CA PHE A 255 -7.03 16.81 -3.76
C PHE A 255 -8.51 17.15 -3.88
N GLU A 256 -8.87 18.39 -4.22
CA GLU A 256 -10.26 18.81 -4.40
C GLU A 256 -11.00 18.08 -5.55
N ARG A 257 -10.25 17.37 -6.40
CA ARG A 257 -10.77 16.50 -7.48
C ARG A 257 -10.64 15.01 -7.16
N ILE A 258 -10.41 14.65 -5.91
CA ILE A 258 -10.45 13.28 -5.41
C ILE A 258 -11.60 13.21 -4.41
N GLU A 259 -12.60 12.38 -4.67
CA GLU A 259 -13.78 12.20 -3.83
C GLU A 259 -13.76 10.80 -3.20
N VAL A 260 -14.14 10.70 -1.93
CA VAL A 260 -14.25 9.41 -1.23
C VAL A 260 -15.72 9.06 -1.08
N VAL A 261 -16.07 7.83 -1.47
CA VAL A 261 -17.44 7.30 -1.32
C VAL A 261 -17.38 5.95 -0.61
N VAL A 262 -18.34 5.68 0.26
CA VAL A 262 -18.43 4.39 0.96
C VAL A 262 -19.26 3.42 0.12
N HIS A 263 -18.64 2.32 -0.31
CA HIS A 263 -19.24 1.22 -1.05
C HIS A 263 -19.07 -0.10 -0.27
N PRO A 264 -20.03 -0.48 0.58
CA PRO A 264 -19.88 -1.59 1.53
C PRO A 264 -19.62 -2.95 0.86
N GLN A 265 -20.17 -3.15 -0.34
CA GLN A 265 -20.04 -4.40 -1.08
C GLN A 265 -18.62 -4.61 -1.64
N SER A 266 -17.82 -3.53 -1.75
CA SER A 266 -16.43 -3.56 -2.26
C SER A 266 -16.30 -4.23 -3.64
N TYR A 267 -17.36 -4.18 -4.46
CA TYR A 267 -17.38 -4.72 -5.82
C TYR A 267 -16.90 -3.71 -6.84
N VAL A 268 -17.29 -2.45 -6.69
CA VAL A 268 -16.69 -1.33 -7.40
C VAL A 268 -15.50 -0.85 -6.60
N HIS A 269 -14.29 -1.01 -7.14
CA HIS A 269 -13.05 -0.72 -6.43
C HIS A 269 -12.61 0.74 -6.55
N SER A 270 -13.00 1.45 -7.61
CA SER A 270 -12.93 2.91 -7.75
C SER A 270 -13.51 3.33 -9.10
N MET A 271 -13.72 4.64 -9.28
CA MET A 271 -14.32 5.19 -10.48
C MET A 271 -13.60 6.47 -10.93
N VAL A 272 -13.74 6.81 -12.21
CA VAL A 272 -13.28 8.07 -12.79
C VAL A 272 -14.48 8.76 -13.41
N GLU A 273 -14.79 9.97 -12.95
CA GLU A 273 -15.77 10.85 -13.59
C GLU A 273 -15.05 11.76 -14.58
N PHE A 274 -15.60 11.85 -15.79
CA PHE A 274 -15.11 12.66 -16.89
C PHE A 274 -15.92 13.95 -17.05
N THR A 275 -15.36 14.92 -17.77
CA THR A 275 -15.93 16.27 -17.95
C THR A 275 -17.20 16.30 -18.79
N ASP A 276 -17.48 15.24 -19.56
CA ASP A 276 -18.71 15.03 -20.32
C ASP A 276 -19.87 14.46 -19.46
N GLY A 277 -19.62 14.13 -18.19
CA GLY A 277 -20.57 13.53 -17.26
C GLY A 277 -20.56 12.01 -17.24
N SER A 278 -19.71 11.35 -18.04
CA SER A 278 -19.52 9.91 -18.00
C SER A 278 -18.75 9.50 -16.74
N THR A 279 -19.11 8.37 -16.14
CA THR A 279 -18.34 7.74 -15.06
C THR A 279 -17.97 6.33 -15.46
N LEU A 280 -16.68 6.02 -15.44
CA LEU A 280 -16.21 4.65 -15.59
C LEU A 280 -15.86 4.05 -14.24
N ALA A 281 -16.45 2.89 -13.96
CA ALA A 281 -16.20 2.10 -12.77
C ALA A 281 -15.43 0.84 -13.14
N GLN A 282 -14.36 0.54 -12.42
CA GLN A 282 -13.79 -0.80 -12.43
C GLN A 282 -14.45 -1.62 -11.33
N ALA A 283 -15.00 -2.77 -11.72
CA ALA A 283 -15.72 -3.66 -10.82
C ALA A 283 -15.26 -5.10 -10.97
N THR A 284 -14.97 -5.75 -9.84
CA THR A 284 -14.64 -7.17 -9.73
C THR A 284 -15.04 -7.68 -8.34
N PRO A 285 -15.36 -8.97 -8.16
CA PRO A 285 -15.44 -9.52 -6.81
C PRO A 285 -14.08 -9.34 -6.09
N PRO A 286 -14.06 -9.07 -4.78
CA PRO A 286 -12.86 -8.62 -4.09
C PRO A 286 -11.81 -9.73 -3.99
N ASP A 287 -10.70 -9.59 -4.72
CA ASP A 287 -9.53 -10.48 -4.67
C ASP A 287 -8.27 -9.71 -5.11
N MET A 288 -7.24 -9.67 -4.26
CA MET A 288 -6.01 -8.92 -4.53
C MET A 288 -5.19 -9.48 -5.70
N ARG A 289 -5.45 -10.72 -6.14
CA ARG A 289 -4.84 -11.24 -7.37
C ARG A 289 -5.20 -10.42 -8.60
N GLY A 290 -6.38 -9.80 -8.64
CA GLY A 290 -6.79 -8.90 -9.71
C GLY A 290 -5.82 -7.73 -9.91
N PRO A 291 -5.64 -6.85 -8.92
CA PRO A 291 -4.72 -5.72 -9.04
C PRO A 291 -3.24 -6.14 -9.06
N ILE A 292 -2.84 -7.24 -8.39
CA ILE A 292 -1.48 -7.78 -8.55
C ILE A 292 -1.22 -8.17 -10.01
N ALA A 293 -2.19 -8.81 -10.67
CA ALA A 293 -2.09 -9.17 -12.07
C ALA A 293 -2.01 -7.95 -13.00
N ILE A 294 -2.63 -6.82 -12.65
CA ILE A 294 -2.40 -5.55 -13.36
C ILE A 294 -0.96 -5.08 -13.15
N GLY A 295 -0.49 -5.03 -11.90
CA GLY A 295 0.86 -4.60 -11.56
C GLY A 295 1.98 -5.31 -12.32
N ILE A 296 1.92 -6.65 -12.40
CA ILE A 296 2.95 -7.45 -13.07
C ILE A 296 2.64 -7.71 -14.56
N GLY A 297 1.37 -7.54 -14.94
CA GLY A 297 0.80 -8.00 -16.22
C GLY A 297 0.50 -6.90 -17.23
N TRP A 298 0.39 -5.63 -16.82
CA TRP A 298 0.15 -4.49 -17.73
C TRP A 298 1.07 -4.55 -18.97
N PRO A 299 0.67 -4.12 -20.18
CA PRO A 299 -0.69 -3.76 -20.59
C PRO A 299 -1.61 -4.97 -20.82
N GLU A 300 -1.10 -6.20 -20.70
CA GLU A 300 -1.88 -7.40 -20.97
C GLU A 300 -2.74 -7.82 -19.77
N ARG A 301 -3.93 -8.35 -20.05
CA ARG A 301 -4.73 -9.01 -19.02
C ARG A 301 -4.17 -10.41 -18.74
N VAL A 302 -4.03 -10.76 -17.47
CA VAL A 302 -3.65 -12.12 -17.05
C VAL A 302 -4.91 -13.00 -16.94
N PRO A 303 -5.02 -14.08 -17.73
CA PRO A 303 -6.19 -14.96 -17.65
C PRO A 303 -6.35 -15.61 -16.28
N GLY A 304 -7.59 -15.69 -15.78
CA GLY A 304 -7.91 -16.38 -14.53
C GLY A 304 -7.26 -15.78 -13.27
N ALA A 305 -6.91 -14.49 -13.30
CA ALA A 305 -6.29 -13.83 -12.16
C ALA A 305 -7.23 -13.70 -10.95
N ALA A 306 -8.48 -13.32 -11.19
CA ALA A 306 -9.50 -13.08 -10.16
C ALA A 306 -10.84 -13.72 -10.55
N PRO A 307 -11.74 -13.97 -9.58
CA PRO A 307 -13.12 -14.37 -9.85
C PRO A 307 -13.87 -13.34 -10.72
N ALA A 308 -14.89 -13.78 -11.43
CA ALA A 308 -15.79 -12.94 -12.21
C ALA A 308 -17.19 -12.90 -11.57
N PHE A 309 -17.97 -11.86 -11.87
CA PHE A 309 -19.38 -11.82 -11.46
C PHE A 309 -20.20 -12.89 -12.18
N ASP A 310 -21.13 -13.48 -11.43
CA ASP A 310 -22.24 -14.23 -12.01
C ASP A 310 -23.41 -13.27 -12.31
N TRP A 311 -23.52 -12.86 -13.57
CA TRP A 311 -24.57 -11.94 -14.03
C TRP A 311 -25.97 -12.57 -14.09
N SER A 312 -26.12 -13.88 -13.83
CA SER A 312 -27.44 -14.50 -13.68
C SER A 312 -28.06 -14.23 -12.31
N THR A 313 -27.25 -13.81 -11.34
CA THR A 313 -27.69 -13.49 -9.98
C THR A 313 -27.83 -11.97 -9.81
N ALA A 314 -28.99 -11.52 -9.30
CA ALA A 314 -29.20 -10.10 -9.01
C ALA A 314 -28.24 -9.62 -7.91
N SER A 315 -27.71 -8.41 -8.06
CA SER A 315 -26.87 -7.76 -7.04
C SER A 315 -27.30 -6.32 -6.82
N THR A 316 -27.10 -5.81 -5.60
CA THR A 316 -27.36 -4.41 -5.22
C THR A 316 -26.06 -3.76 -4.83
N TRP A 317 -25.75 -2.61 -5.42
CA TRP A 317 -24.56 -1.82 -5.12
C TRP A 317 -25.00 -0.49 -4.51
N GLU A 318 -24.56 -0.22 -3.29
CA GLU A 318 -24.91 1.00 -2.57
C GLU A 318 -23.68 1.90 -2.43
N PHE A 319 -23.91 3.21 -2.48
CA PHE A 319 -22.89 4.22 -2.30
C PHE A 319 -23.39 5.25 -1.30
N PHE A 320 -22.56 5.58 -0.31
CA PHE A 320 -22.86 6.54 0.73
C PHE A 320 -21.78 7.62 0.77
N PRO A 321 -22.13 8.87 1.13
CA PRO A 321 -21.12 9.89 1.40
C PRO A 321 -20.24 9.46 2.58
N LEU A 322 -19.02 9.98 2.62
CA LEU A 322 -18.14 9.88 3.78
C LEU A 322 -18.73 10.70 4.94
N ASP A 323 -18.64 10.18 6.16
CA ASP A 323 -18.96 10.91 7.40
C ASP A 323 -17.66 11.45 8.02
N ASP A 324 -17.32 12.69 7.71
CA ASP A 324 -16.10 13.35 8.20
C ASP A 324 -16.15 13.69 9.70
N GLU A 325 -17.34 13.72 10.32
CA GLU A 325 -17.48 13.99 11.76
C GLU A 325 -17.10 12.75 12.57
N ALA A 326 -17.63 11.59 12.16
CA ALA A 326 -17.29 10.31 12.77
C ALA A 326 -15.88 9.84 12.39
N PHE A 327 -15.44 10.10 11.15
CA PHE A 327 -14.16 9.60 10.61
C PHE A 327 -13.31 10.74 10.02
N PRO A 328 -12.63 11.55 10.86
CA PRO A 328 -11.90 12.75 10.42
C PRO A 328 -10.59 12.46 9.68
N SER A 329 -10.21 11.19 9.52
CA SER A 329 -8.92 10.75 9.01
C SER A 329 -8.66 11.18 7.56
N VAL A 330 -9.68 11.20 6.71
CA VAL A 330 -9.55 11.62 5.31
C VAL A 330 -9.28 13.12 5.19
N ALA A 331 -9.95 13.94 5.99
CA ALA A 331 -9.72 15.38 6.04
C ALA A 331 -8.28 15.70 6.49
N LEU A 332 -7.81 15.03 7.56
CA LEU A 332 -6.43 15.19 8.03
C LEU A 332 -5.40 14.71 6.99
N ALA A 333 -5.68 13.60 6.29
CA ALA A 333 -4.81 13.09 5.24
C ALA A 333 -4.66 14.07 4.07
N ARG A 334 -5.75 14.74 3.64
CA ARG A 334 -5.68 15.82 2.64
C ARG A 334 -4.80 16.98 3.11
N GLN A 335 -4.96 17.38 4.38
CA GLN A 335 -4.14 18.45 4.97
C GLN A 335 -2.65 18.11 4.94
N VAL A 336 -2.24 16.93 5.43
CA VAL A 336 -0.82 16.55 5.44
C VAL A 336 -0.29 16.28 4.03
N GLY A 337 -1.13 15.79 3.13
CA GLY A 337 -0.81 15.62 1.72
C GLY A 337 -0.50 16.94 1.02
N ASP A 338 -1.29 17.98 1.28
CA ASP A 338 -1.08 19.34 0.75
C ASP A 338 0.17 20.01 1.35
N GLN A 339 0.42 19.79 2.64
CA GLN A 339 1.65 20.24 3.30
C GLN A 339 2.91 19.60 2.70
N GLY A 340 2.83 18.33 2.30
CA GLY A 340 3.94 17.57 1.74
C GLY A 340 5.14 17.47 2.68
N GLY A 341 6.34 17.34 2.12
CA GLY A 341 7.58 17.22 2.90
C GLY A 341 7.53 16.02 3.86
N THR A 342 7.78 16.26 5.15
CA THR A 342 7.77 15.21 6.19
C THR A 342 6.39 15.02 6.85
N ALA A 343 5.38 15.83 6.55
CA ALA A 343 4.07 15.74 7.21
C ALA A 343 3.35 14.39 6.97
N PRO A 344 3.34 13.79 5.77
CA PRO A 344 2.80 12.45 5.56
C PRO A 344 3.54 11.35 6.34
N ALA A 345 4.86 11.48 6.53
CA ALA A 345 5.65 10.56 7.33
C ALA A 345 5.27 10.62 8.81
N VAL A 346 5.10 11.84 9.34
CA VAL A 346 4.60 12.05 10.70
C VAL A 346 3.21 11.46 10.90
N PHE A 347 2.29 11.71 9.96
CA PHE A 347 0.94 11.15 9.99
C PHE A 347 0.94 9.62 10.02
N ASN A 348 1.70 8.98 9.12
CA ASN A 348 1.82 7.52 9.06
C ASN A 348 2.40 6.95 10.37
N ALA A 349 3.53 7.50 10.82
CA ALA A 349 4.25 7.00 11.98
C ALA A 349 3.48 7.19 13.29
N ALA A 350 2.81 8.34 13.46
CA ALA A 350 1.94 8.57 14.61
C ALA A 350 0.75 7.59 14.62
N ASN A 351 0.14 7.34 13.46
CA ASN A 351 -0.96 6.40 13.33
C ASN A 351 -0.55 4.98 13.73
N GLU A 352 0.60 4.48 13.26
CA GLU A 352 1.07 3.14 13.62
C GLU A 352 1.18 2.95 15.14
N GLU A 353 1.76 3.91 15.86
CA GLU A 353 1.87 3.83 17.33
C GLU A 353 0.52 3.93 18.04
N CYS A 354 -0.40 4.75 17.51
CA CYS A 354 -1.74 4.90 18.07
C CYS A 354 -2.58 3.63 17.87
N VAL A 355 -2.45 2.97 16.72
CA VAL A 355 -3.08 1.68 16.45
C VAL A 355 -2.54 0.61 17.39
N ASP A 356 -1.23 0.54 17.60
CA ASP A 356 -0.63 -0.39 18.56
C ASP A 356 -1.09 -0.12 19.99
N ALA A 357 -1.21 1.16 20.39
CA ALA A 357 -1.75 1.54 21.69
C ALA A 357 -3.23 1.14 21.85
N PHE A 358 -4.06 1.35 20.83
CA PHE A 358 -5.46 0.92 20.83
C PHE A 358 -5.59 -0.61 20.92
N LEU A 359 -4.85 -1.35 20.10
CA LEU A 359 -4.84 -2.82 20.12
C LEU A 359 -4.38 -3.38 21.47
N ALA A 360 -3.48 -2.67 22.17
CA ALA A 360 -3.05 -3.00 23.52
C ALA A 360 -4.04 -2.56 24.63
N GLY A 361 -5.17 -1.93 24.27
CA GLY A 361 -6.18 -1.43 25.22
C GLY A 361 -5.75 -0.19 25.99
N ARG A 362 -4.69 0.51 25.54
CA ARG A 362 -4.10 1.69 26.20
C ARG A 362 -4.63 3.01 25.65
N LEU A 363 -5.27 2.99 24.48
CA LEU A 363 -5.86 4.16 23.84
C LEU A 363 -7.30 3.82 23.42
N PRO A 364 -8.29 4.70 23.66
CA PRO A 364 -9.63 4.51 23.10
C PRO A 364 -9.60 4.72 21.58
N PHE A 365 -10.62 4.21 20.87
CA PHE A 365 -10.66 4.29 19.40
C PHE A 365 -10.63 5.74 18.87
N ASN A 366 -11.41 6.65 19.48
CA ASN A 366 -11.37 8.07 19.11
C ASN A 366 -10.02 8.71 19.43
N GLY A 367 -9.35 8.24 20.48
CA GLY A 367 -8.01 8.69 20.89
C GLY A 367 -6.95 8.48 19.81
N ILE A 368 -7.14 7.53 18.89
CA ILE A 368 -6.26 7.34 17.73
C ILE A 368 -6.19 8.63 16.91
N MET A 369 -7.34 9.10 16.41
CA MET A 369 -7.36 10.27 15.53
C MET A 369 -7.12 11.57 16.29
N ASP A 370 -7.53 11.64 17.56
CA ASP A 370 -7.26 12.81 18.39
C ASP A 370 -5.75 12.97 18.65
N THR A 371 -5.06 11.87 18.97
CA THR A 371 -3.60 11.86 19.15
C THR A 371 -2.87 12.15 17.83
N VAL A 372 -3.23 11.48 16.73
CA VAL A 372 -2.58 11.71 15.42
C VAL A 372 -2.73 13.17 14.98
N THR A 373 -3.92 13.76 15.17
CA THR A 373 -4.17 15.18 14.85
C THR A 373 -3.26 16.09 15.68
N ALA A 374 -3.10 15.82 16.97
CA ALA A 374 -2.22 16.59 17.86
C ALA A 374 -0.74 16.50 17.42
N VAL A 375 -0.24 15.29 17.12
CA VAL A 375 1.14 15.09 16.67
C VAL A 375 1.41 15.83 15.35
N VAL A 376 0.50 15.72 14.38
CA VAL A 376 0.60 16.47 13.11
C VAL A 376 0.57 17.98 13.35
N GLY A 377 -0.29 18.45 14.25
CA GLY A 377 -0.38 19.87 14.60
C GLY A 377 0.90 20.42 15.23
N GLU A 378 1.55 19.64 16.10
CA GLU A 378 2.81 20.01 16.76
C GLU A 378 4.02 20.01 15.81
N HIS A 379 4.04 19.10 14.82
CA HIS A 379 5.07 19.07 13.78
C HIS A 379 5.10 20.38 12.98
N GLY A 380 3.91 20.95 12.76
CA GLY A 380 3.73 22.15 11.98
C GLY A 380 3.96 21.93 10.48
N THR A 381 4.20 23.02 9.76
CA THR A 381 4.45 22.98 8.31
C THR A 381 5.96 22.88 8.05
N PRO A 382 6.43 21.86 7.32
CA PRO A 382 7.83 21.76 6.93
C PRO A 382 8.32 23.04 6.21
N GLY A 383 9.58 23.42 6.46
CA GLY A 383 10.18 24.59 5.82
C GLY A 383 10.22 24.43 4.29
N ARG A 384 9.84 25.48 3.55
CA ARG A 384 9.91 25.48 2.07
C ARG A 384 11.36 25.51 1.60
N GLY A 385 11.70 24.68 0.60
CA GLY A 385 12.97 24.77 -0.12
C GLY A 385 14.08 23.81 0.34
N THR A 386 13.83 22.93 1.30
CA THR A 386 14.73 21.78 1.57
C THR A 386 14.40 20.65 0.60
N SER A 387 15.43 20.08 -0.04
CA SER A 387 15.27 18.81 -0.74
C SER A 387 15.08 17.73 0.30
N LEU A 388 13.89 17.11 0.32
CA LEU A 388 13.63 15.97 1.19
C LEU A 388 14.67 14.87 0.94
N THR A 389 15.18 14.27 2.00
CA THR A 389 16.03 13.07 1.96
C THR A 389 15.36 11.90 2.66
N VAL A 390 15.82 10.67 2.41
CA VAL A 390 15.35 9.49 3.17
C VAL A 390 15.61 9.67 4.67
N THR A 391 16.73 10.29 5.04
CA THR A 391 17.07 10.57 6.44
C THR A 391 16.04 11.50 7.09
N ASP A 392 15.63 12.58 6.42
CA ASP A 392 14.61 13.50 6.95
C ASP A 392 13.28 12.78 7.23
N VAL A 393 12.88 11.85 6.35
CA VAL A 393 11.68 11.02 6.53
C VAL A 393 11.83 10.16 7.79
N LEU A 394 12.95 9.45 7.94
CA LEU A 394 13.19 8.55 9.07
C LEU A 394 13.30 9.30 10.41
N GLU A 395 13.92 10.48 10.41
CA GLU A 395 14.01 11.35 11.60
C GLU A 395 12.62 11.87 12.01
N ALA A 396 11.82 12.30 11.04
CA ALA A 396 10.45 12.73 11.28
C ALA A 396 9.56 11.60 11.81
N GLU A 397 9.68 10.38 11.26
CA GLU A 397 8.98 9.21 11.80
C GLU A 397 9.44 8.88 13.23
N THR A 398 10.75 8.94 13.50
CA THR A 398 11.29 8.66 14.85
C THR A 398 10.72 9.65 15.87
N TRP A 399 10.71 10.94 15.54
CA TRP A 399 10.11 11.97 16.37
C TRP A 399 8.60 11.74 16.57
N ALA A 400 7.86 11.48 15.49
CA ALA A 400 6.42 11.28 15.53
C ALA A 400 6.04 10.06 16.38
N ARG A 401 6.80 8.97 16.29
CA ARG A 401 6.59 7.77 17.11
C ARG A 401 6.81 8.06 18.59
N ALA A 402 7.90 8.74 18.92
CA ALA A 402 8.17 9.13 20.31
C ALA A 402 7.03 10.00 20.85
N ARG A 403 6.60 11.00 20.06
CA ARG A 403 5.57 11.94 20.49
C ARG A 403 4.18 11.31 20.61
N ALA A 404 3.80 10.44 19.68
CA ALA A 404 2.54 9.69 19.75
C ALA A 404 2.47 8.81 21.01
N ARG A 405 3.57 8.15 21.38
CA ARG A 405 3.64 7.35 22.62
C ARG A 405 3.48 8.20 23.88
N GLU A 406 4.08 9.39 23.91
CA GLU A 406 3.93 10.32 25.04
C GLU A 406 2.47 10.76 25.21
N LEU A 407 1.82 11.18 24.12
CA LEU A 407 0.43 11.64 24.15
C LEU A 407 -0.55 10.50 24.50
N ALA A 408 -0.36 9.32 23.90
CA ALA A 408 -1.18 8.15 24.21
C ALA A 408 -1.08 7.75 25.70
N ALA A 409 0.11 7.84 26.30
CA ALA A 409 0.29 7.55 27.72
C ALA A 409 -0.38 8.59 28.65
N LEU A 410 -0.44 9.87 28.22
CA LEU A 410 -1.18 10.90 28.97
C LEU A 410 -2.68 10.65 28.93
N GLU A 411 -3.22 10.24 27.78
CA GLU A 411 -4.63 9.91 27.61
C GLU A 411 -5.04 8.64 28.39
N GLU A 412 -4.17 7.62 28.38
CA GLU A 412 -4.33 6.40 29.20
C GLU A 412 -4.50 6.77 30.68
N LYS A 413 -3.62 7.64 31.18
CA LYS A 413 -3.62 8.08 32.57
C LYS A 413 -4.87 8.90 32.93
N ALA A 414 -5.27 9.85 32.06
CA ALA A 414 -6.48 10.63 32.24
C ALA A 414 -7.74 9.74 32.25
N THR A 415 -7.78 8.72 31.39
CA THR A 415 -8.90 7.76 31.33
C THR A 415 -8.96 6.88 32.58
N ALA A 416 -7.81 6.46 33.10
CA ALA A 416 -7.73 5.70 34.35
C ALA A 416 -8.20 6.54 35.55
N GLU A 417 -7.78 7.81 35.63
CA GLU A 417 -8.20 8.75 36.67
C GLU A 417 -9.70 9.05 36.60
N ALA A 418 -10.30 9.15 35.40
CA ALA A 418 -11.74 9.37 35.25
C ALA A 418 -12.61 8.14 35.60
N ARG A 419 -12.02 6.94 35.66
CA ARG A 419 -12.70 5.68 36.04
C ARG A 419 -12.59 5.34 37.53
N ALA A 420 -11.60 5.92 38.23
CA ALA A 420 -11.37 5.76 39.67
C ALA A 420 -12.26 6.72 40.46
#